data_AF-A0A9R1MDJ0-F1
#
_entry.id   AF-A0A9R1MDJ0-F1
#
_cell.length_a   1.000
_cell.length_b   1.000
_cell.length_c   1.000
_cell.angle_alpha   90.00
_cell.angle_beta   90.00
_cell.angle_gamma   90.00
#
_symmetry.space_group_name_H-M   'P 1'
#
loop_
_entity.id
_entity.type
_entity.pdbx_description
1 polymer ?
#
loop_
_entity_poly.entity_id
_entity_poly.type
_entity_poly.pdbx_seq_one_letter_code
_entity_poly.pdbx_strand_id
1 'polypeptide(L)'
;MEVDCLEMVNLWNTRHNSRSIVAPILVEIGELVSDFSLFVIQHVLRSANVPAHLCAKRACTLNVTESWLEDNPGFLLTSLLADCRENAFV
;
A
#
# COMPACT_ATOMS: atom_id res chain seq x y z
N MET A 1 3.35 -5.74 -5.73
CA MET A 1 2.72 -4.84 -4.75
C MET A 1 2.29 -5.66 -3.55
N GLU A 2 2.61 -5.20 -2.35
CA GLU A 2 2.24 -5.86 -1.09
C GLU A 2 1.07 -5.11 -0.45
N VAL A 3 0.09 -5.85 0.07
CA VAL A 3 -1.07 -5.29 0.79
C VAL A 3 -1.44 -6.19 1.96
N ASP A 4 -1.94 -5.64 3.07
CA ASP A 4 -2.43 -6.42 4.21
C ASP A 4 -3.94 -6.69 4.16
N CYS A 5 -4.63 -6.23 3.10
CA CYS A 5 -6.04 -6.50 2.88
C CYS A 5 -6.23 -7.72 1.98
N LEU A 6 -6.50 -8.88 2.57
CA LEU A 6 -6.73 -10.13 1.83
C LEU A 6 -7.91 -10.01 0.85
N GLU A 7 -8.96 -9.28 1.22
CA GLU A 7 -10.11 -9.05 0.34
C GLU A 7 -9.71 -8.33 -0.95
N MET A 8 -8.84 -7.33 -0.87
CA MET A 8 -8.30 -6.62 -2.04
C MET A 8 -7.55 -7.58 -2.98
N VAL A 9 -6.75 -8.51 -2.44
CA VAL A 9 -6.04 -9.52 -3.24
C VAL A 9 -7.02 -10.44 -3.96
N ASN A 10 -8.06 -10.90 -3.26
CA ASN A 10 -9.09 -11.75 -3.85
C ASN A 10 -9.87 -11.03 -4.95
N LEU A 11 -10.22 -9.77 -4.73
CA LEU A 11 -10.89 -8.93 -5.73
C LEU A 11 -10.00 -8.71 -6.95
N TRP A 12 -8.71 -8.44 -6.77
CA TRP A 12 -7.76 -8.32 -7.88
C TRP A 12 -7.66 -9.60 -8.71
N ASN A 13 -7.58 -10.77 -8.06
CA ASN A 13 -7.47 -12.05 -8.74
C ASN A 13 -8.74 -12.41 -9.52
N THR A 14 -9.90 -11.94 -9.05
CA THR A 14 -11.21 -12.19 -9.67
C THR A 14 -11.77 -10.99 -10.43
N ARG A 15 -10.94 -9.96 -10.68
CA ARG A 15 -11.36 -8.63 -11.15
C ARG A 15 -12.20 -8.65 -12.43
N HIS A 16 -11.91 -9.57 -13.34
CA HIS A 16 -12.63 -9.72 -14.61
C HIS A 16 -14.06 -10.28 -14.47
N ASN A 17 -14.41 -10.82 -13.30
CA ASN A 17 -15.69 -11.52 -13.05
C ASN A 17 -16.49 -10.91 -11.88
N SER A 18 -15.93 -9.94 -11.15
CA SER A 18 -16.52 -9.40 -9.92
C SER A 18 -17.40 -8.16 -10.19
N ARG A 19 -18.63 -8.14 -9.67
CA ARG A 19 -19.53 -6.96 -9.67
C ARG A 19 -19.33 -6.10 -8.41
N SER A 20 -18.08 -5.90 -8.00
CA SER A 20 -17.78 -5.14 -6.79
C SER A 20 -17.98 -3.64 -7.01
N ILE A 21 -18.32 -2.90 -5.94
CA ILE A 21 -18.39 -1.44 -5.98
C ILE A 21 -17.03 -0.80 -6.33
N VAL A 22 -15.93 -1.49 -6.01
CA VAL A 22 -14.57 -1.04 -6.34
C VAL A 22 -14.09 -1.50 -7.72
N ALA A 23 -14.92 -2.18 -8.51
CA ALA A 23 -14.52 -2.68 -9.83
C ALA A 23 -13.92 -1.60 -10.76
N PRO A 24 -14.44 -0.36 -10.83
CA PRO A 24 -13.82 0.70 -11.64
C PRO A 24 -12.38 1.01 -11.23
N ILE A 25 -12.08 1.00 -9.92
CA ILE A 25 -10.73 1.24 -9.38
C ILE A 25 -9.79 0.09 -9.80
N LEU A 26 -10.27 -1.16 -9.80
CA LEU A 26 -9.46 -2.30 -10.23
C LEU A 26 -9.17 -2.29 -11.73
N VAL A 27 -10.08 -1.76 -12.54
CA VAL A 27 -9.86 -1.56 -13.98
C VAL A 27 -8.76 -0.51 -14.20
N GLU A 28 -8.86 0.64 -13.52
CA GLU A 28 -7.84 1.69 -13.61
C GLU A 28 -6.46 1.21 -13.16
N ILE A 29 -6.38 0.47 -12.05
CA ILE A 29 -5.12 -0.18 -11.64
C ILE A 29 -4.64 -1.13 -12.73
N GLY A 30 -5.54 -1.91 -13.34
CA GLY A 30 -5.24 -2.80 -14.47
C GLY A 30 -4.63 -2.08 -15.68
N GLU A 31 -5.14 -0.91 -16.02
CA GLU A 31 -4.63 -0.06 -17.09
C GLU A 31 -3.25 0.49 -16.73
N LEU A 32 -3.09 1.03 -15.51
CA LEU A 32 -1.81 1.57 -15.02
C LEU A 32 -0.71 0.52 -14.95
N VAL A 33 -1.05 -0.73 -14.62
CA VAL A 33 -0.07 -1.81 -14.53
C VAL A 33 0.20 -2.52 -15.85
N SER A 34 -0.52 -2.16 -16.93
CA SER A 34 -0.34 -2.78 -18.25
C SER A 34 1.03 -2.50 -18.87
N ASP A 35 1.68 -1.41 -18.43
CA ASP A 35 3.04 -1.04 -18.82
C ASP A 35 4.12 -1.95 -18.20
N PHE A 36 3.78 -2.75 -17.18
CA PHE A 36 4.70 -3.69 -16.55
C PHE A 36 4.65 -5.05 -17.24
N SER A 37 5.82 -5.65 -17.50
CA SER A 37 5.91 -7.03 -18.03
C SER A 37 5.32 -8.08 -17.08
N LEU A 38 5.36 -7.82 -15.78
CA LEU A 38 4.74 -8.64 -14.74
C LEU A 38 4.32 -7.75 -13.57
N PHE A 39 3.07 -7.90 -13.15
CA PHE A 39 2.56 -7.25 -11.94
C PHE A 39 1.74 -8.23 -11.10
N VAL A 40 2.08 -8.34 -9.82
CA VAL A 40 1.43 -9.21 -8.84
C VAL A 40 1.06 -8.40 -7.59
N ILE A 41 -0.16 -8.58 -7.09
CA ILE A 41 -0.57 -8.11 -5.77
C ILE A 41 -0.52 -9.30 -4.82
N GLN A 42 0.25 -9.19 -3.74
CA GLN A 42 0.43 -10.24 -2.75
C GLN A 42 -0.01 -9.77 -1.35
N HIS A 43 -0.59 -10.71 -0.60
CA HIS A 43 -0.99 -10.46 0.77
C HIS A 43 0.21 -10.59 1.71
N VAL A 44 0.37 -9.62 2.62
CA VAL A 44 1.36 -9.65 3.71
C VAL A 44 0.67 -9.49 5.07
N LEU A 45 1.36 -9.89 6.15
CA LEU A 45 0.87 -9.63 7.50
C LEU A 45 0.80 -8.12 7.76
N ARG A 46 -0.19 -7.67 8.55
CA ARG A 46 -0.31 -6.26 8.94
C ARG A 46 0.95 -5.70 9.58
N SER A 47 1.69 -6.51 10.32
CA SER A 47 2.98 -6.13 10.93
C SER A 47 4.05 -5.77 9.90
N ALA A 48 3.97 -6.29 8.68
CA ALA A 48 4.87 -5.95 7.58
C ALA A 48 4.38 -4.75 6.75
N ASN A 49 3.13 -4.31 6.93
CA ASN A 49 2.54 -3.18 6.19
C ASN A 49 2.39 -1.92 7.06
N VAL A 50 3.15 -1.82 8.16
CA VAL A 50 3.08 -0.70 9.12
C VAL A 50 3.39 0.66 8.46
N PRO A 51 4.41 0.81 7.61
CA PRO A 51 4.68 2.09 6.94
C PRO A 51 3.49 2.61 6.14
N ALA A 52 2.84 1.75 5.34
CA ALA A 52 1.66 2.12 4.56
C ALA A 52 0.48 2.49 5.45
N HIS A 53 0.27 1.75 6.55
CA HIS A 53 -0.76 2.07 7.53
C HIS A 53 -0.56 3.46 8.15
N LEU A 54 0.68 3.81 8.54
CA LEU A 54 0.99 5.12 9.11
C LEU A 54 0.75 6.25 8.12
N CYS A 55 1.13 6.07 6.85
CA CYS A 55 0.84 7.03 5.79
C CYS A 55 -0.66 7.26 5.62
N ALA A 56 -1.46 6.19 5.51
CA ALA A 56 -2.91 6.29 5.40
C ALA A 56 -3.53 6.98 6.62
N LYS A 57 -3.11 6.59 7.84
CA LYS A 57 -3.58 7.19 9.09
C LYS A 57 -3.28 8.69 9.16
N ARG A 58 -2.08 9.10 8.77
CA ARG A 58 -1.69 10.52 8.72
C ARG A 58 -2.55 11.27 7.70
N ALA A 59 -2.69 10.75 6.49
CA ALA A 59 -3.51 11.37 5.44
C ALA A 59 -4.97 11.57 5.89
N CYS A 60 -5.57 10.60 6.60
CA CYS A 60 -6.92 10.73 7.14
C CYS A 60 -7.08 11.81 8.23
N THR A 61 -5.97 12.27 8.84
CA THR A 61 -6.00 13.34 9.86
C THR A 61 -5.78 14.74 9.29
N LEU A 62 -5.42 14.82 8.00
CA LEU A 62 -5.14 16.07 7.32
C LEU A 62 -6.38 16.57 6.60
N ASN A 63 -6.60 17.89 6.68
CA ASN A 63 -7.61 18.59 5.86
C ASN A 63 -7.00 19.16 4.57
N VAL A 64 -5.73 18.88 4.31
CA VAL A 64 -4.93 19.42 3.21
C VAL A 64 -4.09 18.33 2.58
N THR A 65 -3.66 18.56 1.34
CA THR A 65 -2.61 17.76 0.72
C THR A 65 -1.25 18.19 1.25
N GLU A 66 -0.48 17.24 1.77
CA GLU A 66 0.89 17.44 2.25
C GLU A 66 1.87 16.82 1.23
N SER A 67 3.01 17.47 1.01
CA SER A 67 4.07 16.96 0.11
C SER A 67 5.40 16.88 0.86
N TRP A 68 6.17 15.83 0.64
CA TRP A 68 7.44 15.58 1.31
C TRP A 68 8.64 15.88 0.39
N LEU A 69 8.56 16.97 -0.37
CA LEU A 69 9.62 17.37 -1.31
C LEU A 69 10.84 17.95 -0.58
N GLU A 70 10.63 18.63 0.55
CA GLU A 70 11.68 19.31 1.31
C GLU A 70 12.22 18.43 2.44
N ASP A 71 11.34 17.73 3.16
CA ASP A 71 11.70 16.92 4.32
C ASP A 71 10.98 15.57 4.35
N ASN A 72 11.72 14.54 4.77
CA ASN A 72 11.19 13.19 4.96
C ASN A 72 10.41 13.12 6.28
N PRO A 73 9.18 12.56 6.29
CA PRO A 73 8.39 12.46 7.50
C PRO A 73 9.04 11.51 8.52
N GLY A 74 9.36 12.03 9.70
CA GLY A 74 10.06 11.26 10.74
C GLY A 74 9.35 9.96 11.16
N PHE A 75 8.01 9.95 11.17
CA PHE A 75 7.24 8.73 11.49
C PHE A 75 7.53 7.59 10.51
N LEU A 76 7.71 7.91 9.23
CA LEU A 76 7.95 6.94 8.17
C LEU A 76 9.37 6.40 8.27
N LEU A 77 10.35 7.29 8.48
CA LEU A 77 11.74 6.89 8.68
C LEU A 77 11.88 5.94 9.86
N THR A 78 11.29 6.27 11.01
CA THR A 78 11.32 5.39 12.19
C THR A 78 10.67 4.04 11.92
N SER A 79 9.54 4.02 11.21
CA SER A 79 8.86 2.77 10.85
C SER A 79 9.68 1.90 9.90
N LEU A 80 10.35 2.50 8.92
CA LEU A 80 11.21 1.78 7.98
C LEU A 80 12.46 1.25 8.66
N LEU A 81 13.08 2.05 9.55
CA LEU A 81 14.23 1.60 10.33
C LEU A 81 13.87 0.42 11.23
N ALA A 82 12.67 0.39 11.82
CA ALA A 82 12.20 -0.74 12.61
C ALA A 82 11.91 -2.01 11.79
N ASP A 83 11.65 -1.88 10.49
CA ASP A 83 11.45 -3.02 9.57
C ASP A 83 12.77 -3.62 9.07
N CYS A 84 13.88 -2.86 9.14
CA CYS A 84 15.20 -3.36 8.80
C CYS A 84 15.66 -4.43 9.81
N ARG A 85 15.94 -5.64 9.30
CA ARG A 85 16.46 -6.76 10.10
C ARG A 85 17.74 -6.42 10.87
N GLU A 86 18.57 -5.51 10.36
CA GLU A 86 19.80 -5.05 11.02
C GLU A 86 19.53 -4.25 12.31
N ASN A 87 18.34 -3.65 12.43
CA ASN A 87 17.94 -2.86 13.60
C ASN A 87 17.05 -3.65 14.57
N ALA A 88 16.83 -4.95 14.33
CA ALA A 88 15.93 -5.80 15.12
C ALA A 88 16.51 -6.24 16.50
N PHE A 89 17.70 -5.77 16.88
CA PHE A 89 18.43 -6.18 18.09
C PHE A 89 18.78 -5.02 19.04
N VAL A 90 17.88 -4.06 19.23
CA VAL A 90 17.97 -3.07 20.32
C VAL A 90 16.81 -3.25 21.28
#